data_AF-A0A2G5VAZ5-F1
#
_entry.id   AF-A0A2G5VAZ5-F1
#
_cell.length_a   1.000
_cell.length_b   1.000
_cell.length_c   1.000
_cell.angle_alpha   90.00
_cell.angle_beta   90.00
_cell.angle_gamma   90.00
#
_symmetry.space_group_name_H-M   'P 1'
#
loop_
_entity.id
_entity.type
_entity.pdbx_description
1 polymer ?
#
loop_
_entity_poly.entity_id
_entity_poly.type
_entity_poly.pdbx_seq_one_letter_code
_entity_poly.pdbx_strand_id
1 'polypeptide(L)'
;MAANEEGSIGNRTESEATTETSMLEVAQNPRSELIAETEDSKKNQEEMLQNIESMIDNKIEKIKKVYDQKFDEQSNKLQLLEESISKLSKSIENAQNSQNASTKETISEPTACITNTTKVDSKTIKRFKLKHVLKNVSNFKENVEHLSEKEDYYNTNWSIAVQRHKNDLGFYVHCEPITPADKWSIRAKLEFKVVGPNENDVIKTWDYCYKSKGAGFCKFLDWEEMKKWYLVDGNLTLEVNGEIIETTGFSKEKIRKFDESQKNFSDVILVVEDTKFYVSKMFLAAQSSVFNALLLGNFSESKQSEVKLNGIDPDDFHYFLEVLYGESAIDDTTVEGVALLADMYDAPTAIRKCEEFLLKESKKTSYKKLKIATRYNLEKLKDMYLW
;
A
#
# COMPACT_ATOMS: atom_id res chain seq x y z
N MET A 1 -75.14 -58.45 -63.13
CA MET A 1 -75.24 -58.24 -64.59
C MET A 1 -76.29 -57.16 -64.80
N ALA A 2 -75.87 -55.91 -65.05
CA ALA A 2 -76.76 -54.76 -65.17
C ALA A 2 -76.20 -53.79 -66.23
N ALA A 3 -77.11 -53.15 -66.95
CA ALA A 3 -76.94 -52.51 -68.26
C ALA A 3 -76.79 -50.97 -68.20
N ASN A 4 -76.28 -50.42 -69.33
CA ASN A 4 -76.45 -49.06 -69.93
C ASN A 4 -76.07 -47.83 -69.07
N GLU A 5 -75.64 -46.66 -69.55
CA GLU A 5 -75.52 -45.99 -70.86
C GLU A 5 -74.65 -44.72 -70.66
N GLU A 6 -74.13 -44.15 -71.77
CA GLU A 6 -73.87 -42.71 -72.11
C GLU A 6 -73.68 -41.68 -70.97
N GLY A 7 -72.66 -40.81 -70.91
CA GLY A 7 -72.13 -39.89 -71.92
C GLY A 7 -72.30 -38.44 -71.41
N SER A 8 -71.26 -37.59 -71.43
CA SER A 8 -71.34 -36.14 -71.77
C SER A 8 -70.07 -35.37 -71.39
N ILE A 9 -69.67 -34.53 -72.34
CA ILE A 9 -68.61 -33.52 -72.36
C ILE A 9 -68.97 -32.34 -71.45
N GLY A 10 -67.97 -31.70 -70.81
CA GLY A 10 -68.17 -30.41 -70.14
C GLY A 10 -66.89 -29.82 -69.53
N ASN A 11 -66.37 -28.77 -70.18
CA ASN A 11 -65.25 -27.90 -69.79
C ASN A 11 -65.27 -27.44 -68.32
N ARG A 12 -64.09 -27.30 -67.71
CA ARG A 12 -63.62 -26.03 -67.12
C ARG A 12 -62.18 -26.12 -66.58
N THR A 13 -61.26 -25.54 -67.34
CA THR A 13 -60.11 -24.79 -66.81
C THR A 13 -60.61 -23.78 -65.79
N GLU A 14 -60.37 -23.98 -64.48
CA GLU A 14 -60.44 -22.90 -63.46
C GLU A 14 -60.01 -23.27 -62.02
N SER A 15 -59.55 -24.49 -61.70
CA SER A 15 -59.33 -24.88 -60.27
C SER A 15 -57.88 -25.08 -59.80
N GLU A 16 -56.85 -24.82 -60.63
CA GLU A 16 -55.44 -24.88 -60.15
C GLU A 16 -54.88 -23.50 -59.80
N ALA A 17 -55.36 -22.42 -60.44
CA ALA A 17 -54.91 -21.06 -60.13
C ALA A 17 -55.46 -20.53 -58.78
N THR A 18 -56.65 -20.96 -58.37
CA THR A 18 -57.31 -20.48 -57.13
C THR A 18 -56.78 -21.14 -55.86
N THR A 19 -56.29 -22.38 -55.95
CA THR A 19 -55.70 -23.12 -54.81
C THR A 19 -54.25 -22.75 -54.56
N GLU A 20 -53.44 -22.47 -55.59
CA GLU A 20 -52.09 -21.93 -55.41
C GLU A 20 -52.11 -20.50 -54.84
N THR A 21 -53.04 -19.65 -55.30
CA THR A 21 -53.20 -18.28 -54.79
C THR A 21 -53.58 -18.28 -53.30
N SER A 22 -54.44 -19.21 -52.87
CA SER A 22 -54.88 -19.35 -51.48
C SER A 22 -53.79 -19.87 -50.53
N MET A 23 -52.93 -20.81 -50.94
CA MET A 23 -51.83 -21.28 -50.10
C MET A 23 -50.70 -20.25 -49.96
N LEU A 24 -50.46 -19.44 -51.00
CA LEU A 24 -49.47 -18.36 -50.97
C LEU A 24 -49.90 -17.22 -50.02
N GLU A 25 -51.17 -16.83 -50.01
CA GLU A 25 -51.71 -15.82 -49.07
C GLU A 25 -51.65 -16.28 -47.60
N VAL A 26 -51.93 -17.57 -47.33
CA VAL A 26 -51.91 -18.13 -45.97
C VAL A 26 -50.49 -18.23 -45.40
N ALA A 27 -49.46 -18.40 -46.24
CA ALA A 27 -48.05 -18.42 -45.82
C ALA A 27 -47.41 -17.02 -45.75
N GLN A 28 -47.95 -16.03 -46.46
CA GLN A 28 -47.44 -14.65 -46.48
C GLN A 28 -47.81 -13.87 -45.21
N ASN A 29 -49.00 -14.10 -44.65
CA ASN A 29 -49.48 -13.34 -43.49
C ASN A 29 -48.63 -13.57 -42.22
N PRO A 30 -48.35 -14.81 -41.79
CA PRO A 30 -47.54 -15.06 -40.58
C PRO A 30 -46.08 -14.64 -40.77
N ARG A 31 -45.57 -14.70 -42.01
CA ARG A 31 -44.22 -14.27 -42.35
C ARG A 31 -44.07 -12.75 -42.26
N SER A 32 -45.10 -12.00 -42.65
CA SER A 32 -45.11 -10.53 -42.55
C SER A 32 -45.16 -10.06 -41.10
N GLU A 33 -45.93 -10.72 -40.23
CA GLU A 33 -45.96 -10.45 -38.78
C GLU A 33 -44.60 -10.77 -38.11
N LEU A 34 -43.97 -11.90 -38.46
CA LEU A 34 -42.67 -12.27 -37.91
C LEU A 34 -41.54 -11.30 -38.33
N ILE A 35 -41.62 -10.76 -39.56
CA ILE A 35 -40.71 -9.72 -40.06
C ILE A 35 -40.94 -8.41 -39.30
N ALA A 36 -42.20 -8.02 -39.09
CA ALA A 36 -42.52 -6.81 -38.33
C ALA A 36 -42.04 -6.91 -36.87
N GLU A 37 -42.25 -8.05 -36.19
CA GLU A 37 -41.75 -8.27 -34.82
C GLU A 37 -40.22 -8.26 -34.74
N THR A 38 -39.53 -8.80 -35.74
CA THR A 38 -38.06 -8.77 -35.77
C THR A 38 -37.48 -7.40 -36.12
N GLU A 39 -38.16 -6.61 -36.94
CA GLU A 39 -37.81 -5.21 -37.21
C GLU A 39 -38.02 -4.32 -35.98
N ASP A 40 -39.12 -4.51 -35.25
CA ASP A 40 -39.42 -3.72 -34.04
C ASP A 40 -38.45 -4.07 -32.90
N SER A 41 -38.08 -5.36 -32.78
CA SER A 41 -37.04 -5.81 -31.85
C SER A 41 -35.66 -5.23 -32.19
N LYS A 42 -35.27 -5.21 -33.48
CA LYS A 42 -34.02 -4.56 -33.92
C LYS A 42 -34.01 -3.06 -33.62
N LYS A 43 -35.12 -2.37 -33.89
CA LYS A 43 -35.25 -0.94 -33.62
C LYS A 43 -35.10 -0.62 -32.13
N ASN A 44 -35.72 -1.42 -31.26
CA ASN A 44 -35.55 -1.31 -29.81
C ASN A 44 -34.10 -1.58 -29.37
N GLN A 45 -33.40 -2.54 -29.99
CA GLN A 45 -31.99 -2.80 -29.71
C GLN A 45 -31.08 -1.65 -30.15
N GLU A 46 -31.33 -1.05 -31.31
CA GLU A 46 -30.59 0.13 -31.81
C GLU A 46 -30.80 1.36 -30.90
N GLU A 47 -32.02 1.58 -30.42
CA GLU A 47 -32.33 2.67 -29.49
C GLU A 47 -31.68 2.45 -28.11
N MET A 48 -31.64 1.19 -27.63
CA MET A 48 -30.85 0.84 -26.45
C MET A 48 -29.35 1.08 -26.64
N LEU A 49 -28.81 0.74 -27.82
CA LEU A 49 -27.39 0.92 -28.13
C LEU A 49 -27.02 2.42 -28.11
N GLN A 50 -27.82 3.27 -28.75
CA GLN A 50 -27.61 4.72 -28.79
C GLN A 50 -27.66 5.34 -27.38
N ASN A 51 -28.57 4.87 -26.52
CA ASN A 51 -28.64 5.31 -25.13
C ASN A 51 -27.39 4.90 -24.32
N ILE A 52 -26.85 3.70 -24.57
CA ILE A 52 -25.61 3.23 -23.94
C ILE A 52 -24.42 4.07 -24.43
N GLU A 53 -24.30 4.33 -25.73
CA GLU A 53 -23.25 5.16 -26.30
C GLU A 53 -23.25 6.58 -25.69
N SER A 54 -24.43 7.21 -25.63
CA SER A 54 -24.60 8.52 -24.99
C SER A 54 -24.20 8.51 -23.50
N MET A 55 -24.52 7.43 -22.77
CA MET A 55 -24.15 7.31 -21.37
C MET A 55 -22.63 7.08 -21.17
N ILE A 56 -21.98 6.39 -22.12
CA ILE A 56 -20.53 6.20 -22.14
C ILE A 56 -19.82 7.52 -22.42
N ASP A 57 -20.25 8.27 -23.43
CA ASP A 57 -19.66 9.57 -23.79
C ASP A 57 -19.74 10.56 -22.62
N ASN A 58 -20.91 10.64 -21.96
CA ASN A 58 -21.09 11.45 -20.76
C ASN A 58 -20.15 11.05 -19.60
N LYS A 59 -19.88 9.75 -19.44
CA LYS A 59 -18.92 9.27 -18.42
C LYS A 59 -17.49 9.59 -18.81
N ILE A 60 -17.12 9.42 -20.08
CA ILE A 60 -15.79 9.76 -20.61
C ILE A 60 -15.52 11.26 -20.42
N GLU A 61 -16.50 12.12 -20.66
CA GLU A 61 -16.35 13.58 -20.48
C GLU A 61 -16.14 13.94 -19.00
N LYS A 62 -16.89 13.32 -18.09
CA LYS A 62 -16.68 13.50 -16.63
C LYS A 62 -15.30 13.04 -16.19
N ILE A 63 -14.85 11.90 -16.69
CA ILE A 63 -13.51 11.36 -16.40
C ILE A 63 -12.44 12.31 -16.90
N LYS A 64 -12.51 12.75 -18.17
CA LYS A 64 -11.57 13.73 -18.75
C LYS A 64 -11.47 14.99 -17.89
N LYS A 65 -12.61 15.55 -17.48
CA LYS A 65 -12.64 16.73 -16.61
C LYS A 65 -11.94 16.52 -15.26
N VAL A 66 -12.09 15.35 -14.65
CA VAL A 66 -11.38 15.01 -13.39
C VAL A 66 -9.88 14.86 -13.62
N TYR A 67 -9.47 14.22 -14.72
CA TYR A 67 -8.05 14.09 -15.07
C TYR A 67 -7.41 15.43 -15.39
N ASP A 68 -8.08 16.31 -16.15
CA ASP A 68 -7.61 17.66 -16.46
C ASP A 68 -7.42 18.48 -15.18
N GLN A 69 -8.40 18.45 -14.26
CA GLN A 69 -8.28 19.12 -12.97
C GLN A 69 -7.09 18.61 -12.14
N LYS A 70 -6.88 17.29 -12.12
CA LYS A 70 -5.76 16.67 -11.40
C LYS A 70 -4.42 17.01 -12.06
N PHE A 71 -4.39 17.06 -13.38
CA PHE A 71 -3.21 17.44 -14.15
C PHE A 71 -2.84 18.91 -13.92
N ASP A 72 -3.82 19.81 -13.94
CA ASP A 72 -3.65 21.23 -13.62
C ASP A 72 -3.15 21.43 -12.19
N GLU A 73 -3.70 20.68 -11.22
CA GLU A 73 -3.25 20.76 -9.82
C GLU A 73 -1.78 20.32 -9.68
N GLN A 74 -1.37 19.26 -10.39
CA GLN A 74 0.03 18.82 -10.39
C GLN A 74 0.95 19.79 -11.13
N SER A 75 0.51 20.35 -12.25
CA SER A 75 1.26 21.34 -13.02
C SER A 75 1.53 22.60 -12.19
N ASN A 76 0.52 23.11 -11.48
CA ASN A 76 0.67 24.24 -10.56
C ASN A 76 1.65 23.93 -9.42
N LYS A 77 1.59 22.73 -8.83
CA LYS A 77 2.56 22.31 -7.79
C LYS A 77 3.98 22.26 -8.33
N LEU A 78 4.16 21.77 -9.56
CA LEU A 78 5.47 21.71 -10.20
C LEU A 78 6.02 23.12 -10.46
N GLN A 79 5.19 24.05 -10.96
CA GLN A 79 5.60 25.43 -11.19
C GLN A 79 6.01 26.14 -9.89
N LEU A 80 5.28 25.94 -8.79
CA LEU A 80 5.65 26.47 -7.47
C LEU A 80 6.98 25.89 -6.97
N LEU A 81 7.24 24.62 -7.26
CA LEU A 81 8.50 23.96 -6.91
C LEU A 81 9.67 24.53 -7.73
N GLU A 82 9.48 24.71 -9.04
CA GLU A 82 10.45 25.33 -9.94
C GLU A 82 10.78 26.77 -9.54
N GLU A 83 9.77 27.58 -9.18
CA GLU A 83 9.99 28.93 -8.65
C GLU A 83 10.80 28.92 -7.35
N SER A 84 10.52 27.95 -6.47
CA SER A 84 11.24 27.80 -5.21
C SER A 84 12.70 27.41 -5.45
N ILE A 85 12.96 26.51 -6.41
CA ILE A 85 14.31 26.14 -6.84
C ILE A 85 15.03 27.35 -7.47
N SER A 86 14.36 28.13 -8.31
CA SER A 86 14.93 29.34 -8.92
C SER A 86 15.31 30.40 -7.88
N LYS A 87 14.45 30.61 -6.88
CA LYS A 87 14.73 31.51 -5.74
C LYS A 87 15.92 31.01 -4.92
N LEU A 88 16.01 29.70 -4.70
CA LEU A 88 17.14 29.09 -4.00
C LEU A 88 18.45 29.28 -4.78
N SER A 89 18.45 29.02 -6.09
CA SER A 89 19.63 29.21 -6.95
C SER A 89 20.12 30.66 -6.98
N LYS A 90 19.21 31.64 -7.12
CA LYS A 90 19.55 33.07 -7.04
C LYS A 90 20.12 33.46 -5.67
N SER A 91 19.60 32.88 -4.59
CA SER A 91 20.12 33.12 -3.26
C SER A 91 21.53 32.54 -3.07
N ILE A 92 21.83 31.41 -3.71
CA ILE A 92 23.16 30.78 -3.71
C ILE A 92 24.15 31.62 -4.54
N GLU A 93 23.77 32.08 -5.74
CA GLU A 93 24.61 32.97 -6.56
C GLU A 93 24.92 34.30 -5.86
N ASN A 94 23.93 34.91 -5.20
CA ASN A 94 24.14 36.14 -4.43
C ASN A 94 25.08 35.92 -3.24
N ALA A 95 24.99 34.76 -2.56
CA ALA A 95 25.90 34.40 -1.48
C ALA A 95 27.33 34.17 -1.98
N GLN A 96 27.51 33.61 -3.18
CA GLN A 96 28.82 33.38 -3.80
C GLN A 96 29.45 34.67 -4.36
N ASN A 97 28.65 35.57 -4.92
CA ASN A 97 29.13 36.86 -5.43
C ASN A 97 29.48 37.86 -4.32
N SER A 98 28.86 37.74 -3.14
CA SER A 98 29.22 38.56 -1.97
C SER A 98 30.54 38.16 -1.31
N GLN A 99 31.09 36.96 -1.57
CA GLN A 99 32.36 36.51 -1.00
C GLN A 99 33.59 36.76 -1.88
N ASN A 100 33.42 37.16 -3.14
CA ASN A 100 34.53 37.42 -4.06
C ASN A 100 34.93 38.89 -4.21
N ALA A 101 34.38 39.79 -3.38
CA ALA A 101 34.66 41.23 -3.43
C ALA A 101 35.07 41.81 -2.06
N SER A 102 36.08 41.25 -1.41
CA SER A 102 36.99 42.00 -0.52
C SER A 102 38.14 41.10 -0.05
N THR A 103 39.36 41.43 -0.46
CA THR A 103 40.59 40.81 0.06
C THR A 103 41.10 41.58 1.28
N LYS A 104 41.68 40.83 2.22
CA LYS A 104 42.66 41.17 3.28
C LYS A 104 42.19 41.45 4.72
N GLU A 105 42.94 40.79 5.59
CA GLU A 105 43.24 41.04 7.01
C GLU A 105 42.44 40.34 8.12
N THR A 106 43.16 40.21 9.23
CA THR A 106 43.19 39.11 10.20
C THR A 106 42.37 39.45 11.47
N ILE A 107 41.97 38.38 12.18
CA ILE A 107 41.62 38.29 13.62
C ILE A 107 40.12 38.35 14.02
N SER A 108 39.77 37.31 14.79
CA SER A 108 38.69 37.10 15.78
C SER A 108 37.22 36.95 15.35
N GLU A 109 36.67 35.81 15.76
CA GLU A 109 35.25 35.53 16.07
C GLU A 109 34.48 36.74 16.65
N PRO A 110 33.18 36.90 16.31
CA PRO A 110 32.16 36.12 17.00
C PRO A 110 31.02 35.57 16.11
N THR A 111 30.68 34.32 16.39
CA THR A 111 29.32 33.77 16.60
C THR A 111 28.16 34.42 15.83
N ALA A 112 27.69 33.75 14.77
CA ALA A 112 26.29 33.84 14.35
C ALA A 112 25.87 32.51 13.72
N CYS A 113 25.17 31.70 14.51
CA CYS A 113 24.51 30.47 14.10
C CYS A 113 23.48 30.75 13.00
N ILE A 114 23.54 29.99 11.91
CA ILE A 114 22.37 29.77 11.05
C ILE A 114 21.92 28.33 11.31
N THR A 115 21.10 28.16 12.33
CA THR A 115 20.28 26.96 12.52
C THR A 115 19.13 27.00 11.50
N ASN A 116 19.35 26.47 10.32
CA ASN A 116 18.25 26.08 9.44
C ASN A 116 17.90 24.64 9.73
N THR A 117 17.27 24.43 10.89
CA THR A 117 16.60 23.18 11.24
C THR A 117 15.32 23.10 10.41
N THR A 118 15.44 22.61 9.18
CA THR A 118 14.28 22.06 8.47
C THR A 118 13.80 20.86 9.27
N LYS A 119 12.81 21.09 10.16
CA LYS A 119 11.95 20.04 10.73
C LYS A 119 11.18 19.39 9.59
N VAL A 120 11.83 18.46 8.90
CA VAL A 120 11.12 17.37 8.24
C VAL A 120 11.21 16.23 9.24
N ASP A 121 10.21 16.15 10.11
CA ASP A 121 9.98 14.98 10.97
C ASP A 121 9.49 13.83 10.07
N SER A 122 10.34 13.35 9.17
CA SER A 122 10.06 12.15 8.37
C SER A 122 10.41 10.94 9.21
N LYS A 123 9.57 10.62 10.21
CA LYS A 123 9.60 9.33 10.92
C LYS A 123 9.65 8.20 9.88
N THR A 124 10.52 7.20 10.04
CA THR A 124 10.47 6.01 9.16
C THR A 124 9.09 5.40 9.28
N ILE A 125 8.29 5.54 8.22
CA ILE A 125 6.89 5.17 8.25
C ILE A 125 6.78 3.64 8.10
N LYS A 126 6.33 2.96 9.16
CA LYS A 126 6.13 1.51 9.18
C LYS A 126 4.83 1.17 8.40
N ARG A 127 4.96 0.90 7.10
CA ARG A 127 3.82 0.59 6.19
C ARG A 127 3.75 -0.88 5.83
N PHE A 128 2.54 -1.40 5.67
CA PHE A 128 2.29 -2.75 5.18
C PHE A 128 1.11 -2.80 4.21
N LYS A 129 1.04 -3.87 3.41
CA LYS A 129 -0.08 -4.14 2.52
C LYS A 129 -0.48 -5.60 2.64
N LEU A 130 -1.76 -5.85 2.90
CA LEU A 130 -2.36 -7.18 2.84
C LEU A 130 -3.20 -7.28 1.57
N LYS A 131 -3.19 -8.45 0.94
CA LYS A 131 -4.05 -8.75 -0.19
C LYS A 131 -4.59 -10.17 -0.07
N HIS A 132 -5.90 -10.32 -0.23
CA HIS A 132 -6.53 -11.62 -0.14
C HIS A 132 -7.67 -11.77 -1.16
N VAL A 133 -7.77 -12.95 -1.77
CA VAL A 133 -8.84 -13.30 -2.71
C VAL A 133 -9.71 -14.36 -2.06
N LEU A 134 -10.93 -13.98 -1.66
CA LEU A 134 -11.90 -14.90 -1.10
C LEU A 134 -12.64 -15.60 -2.23
N LYS A 135 -12.75 -16.93 -2.13
CA LYS A 135 -13.43 -17.76 -3.14
C LYS A 135 -14.86 -18.08 -2.70
N ASN A 136 -15.79 -18.13 -3.67
CA ASN A 136 -17.19 -18.52 -3.47
C ASN A 136 -17.90 -17.72 -2.36
N VAL A 137 -17.66 -16.40 -2.31
CA VAL A 137 -18.11 -15.53 -1.21
C VAL A 137 -19.63 -15.51 -1.07
N SER A 138 -20.36 -15.63 -2.18
CA SER A 138 -21.84 -15.71 -2.20
C SER A 138 -22.41 -16.80 -1.30
N ASN A 139 -21.64 -17.86 -1.00
CA ASN A 139 -22.06 -19.01 -0.21
C ASN A 139 -21.65 -18.91 1.27
N PHE A 140 -21.06 -17.79 1.70
CA PHE A 140 -20.65 -17.63 3.09
C PHE A 140 -21.86 -17.66 4.02
N LYS A 141 -21.73 -18.43 5.10
CA LYS A 141 -22.74 -18.56 6.14
C LYS A 141 -22.75 -17.30 7.01
N GLU A 142 -23.93 -16.96 7.51
CA GLU A 142 -24.07 -15.81 8.40
C GLU A 142 -23.27 -16.01 9.69
N ASN A 143 -22.60 -14.95 10.13
CA ASN A 143 -21.76 -14.90 11.33
C ASN A 143 -20.63 -15.93 11.37
N VAL A 144 -20.21 -16.49 10.24
CA VAL A 144 -18.98 -17.29 10.15
C VAL A 144 -17.83 -16.41 9.72
N GLU A 145 -16.75 -16.43 10.51
CA GLU A 145 -15.53 -15.68 10.23
C GLU A 145 -14.65 -16.43 9.22
N HIS A 146 -14.20 -15.71 8.20
CA HIS A 146 -13.28 -16.18 7.18
C HIS A 146 -11.99 -15.36 7.25
N LEU A 147 -10.87 -16.02 7.54
CA LEU A 147 -9.57 -15.39 7.75
C LEU A 147 -8.64 -15.61 6.56
N SER A 148 -7.87 -14.58 6.21
CA SER A 148 -6.71 -14.75 5.35
C SER A 148 -5.56 -15.43 6.10
N GLU A 149 -4.52 -15.78 5.35
CA GLU A 149 -3.23 -16.12 5.95
C GLU A 149 -2.70 -14.96 6.80
N LYS A 150 -1.93 -15.30 7.84
CA LYS A 150 -1.27 -14.32 8.70
C LYS A 150 0.04 -13.88 8.06
N GLU A 151 0.24 -12.58 7.95
CA GLU A 151 1.49 -11.99 7.46
C GLU A 151 2.21 -11.21 8.57
N ASP A 152 3.50 -11.49 8.75
CA ASP A 152 4.36 -10.80 9.73
C ASP A 152 4.83 -9.43 9.18
N TYR A 153 4.31 -8.37 9.78
CA TYR A 153 4.78 -7.01 9.60
C TYR A 153 5.07 -6.37 10.95
N TYR A 154 6.33 -5.96 11.15
CA TYR A 154 6.77 -5.21 12.32
C TYR A 154 6.38 -5.90 13.64
N ASN A 155 6.73 -7.19 13.77
CA ASN A 155 6.52 -8.02 14.96
C ASN A 155 5.06 -8.29 15.33
N THR A 156 4.18 -8.10 14.36
CA THR A 156 2.75 -8.32 14.49
C THR A 156 2.28 -9.15 13.32
N ASN A 157 1.52 -10.20 13.62
CA ASN A 157 0.81 -10.97 12.62
C ASN A 157 -0.48 -10.23 12.25
N TRP A 158 -0.59 -9.85 10.99
CA TRP A 158 -1.76 -9.20 10.44
C TRP A 158 -2.53 -10.16 9.53
N SER A 159 -3.86 -10.10 9.58
CA SER A 159 -4.70 -10.88 8.67
C SER A 159 -6.01 -10.16 8.40
N ILE A 160 -6.54 -10.34 7.19
CA ILE A 160 -7.89 -9.92 6.82
C ILE A 160 -8.89 -10.90 7.42
N ALA A 161 -9.97 -10.38 8.00
CA ALA A 161 -11.10 -11.16 8.48
C ALA A 161 -12.40 -10.65 7.84
N VAL A 162 -13.22 -11.56 7.35
CA VAL A 162 -14.49 -11.25 6.71
C VAL A 162 -15.61 -12.08 7.31
N GLN A 163 -16.75 -11.45 7.52
CA GLN A 163 -17.92 -12.09 8.10
C GLN A 163 -19.18 -11.56 7.42
N ARG A 164 -20.14 -12.42 7.13
CA ARG A 164 -21.46 -11.98 6.67
C ARG A 164 -22.33 -11.62 7.87
N HIS A 165 -22.91 -10.42 7.87
CA HIS A 165 -23.86 -9.97 8.88
C HIS A 165 -25.18 -9.58 8.21
N LYS A 166 -26.20 -10.45 8.25
CA LYS A 166 -27.47 -10.23 7.54
C LYS A 166 -27.24 -9.86 6.06
N ASN A 167 -27.43 -8.57 5.72
CA ASN A 167 -27.29 -8.01 4.39
C ASN A 167 -25.99 -7.21 4.19
N ASP A 168 -25.06 -7.28 5.12
CA ASP A 168 -23.81 -6.53 5.09
C ASP A 168 -22.60 -7.48 5.07
N LEU A 169 -21.58 -7.12 4.29
CA LEU A 169 -20.23 -7.65 4.40
C LEU A 169 -19.52 -6.94 5.56
N GLY A 170 -19.14 -7.69 6.59
CA GLY A 170 -18.19 -7.27 7.60
C GLY A 170 -16.76 -7.46 7.09
N PHE A 171 -15.91 -6.44 7.25
CA PHE A 171 -14.50 -6.47 6.84
C PHE A 171 -13.64 -5.88 7.96
N TYR A 172 -12.79 -6.73 8.52
CA TYR A 172 -11.94 -6.44 9.66
C TYR A 172 -10.47 -6.77 9.35
N VAL A 173 -9.60 -6.15 10.12
CA VAL A 173 -8.17 -6.46 10.17
C VAL A 173 -7.87 -6.93 11.58
N HIS A 174 -7.36 -8.15 11.65
CA HIS A 174 -6.85 -8.72 12.88
C HIS A 174 -5.36 -8.43 12.99
N CYS A 175 -4.92 -8.15 14.22
CA CYS A 175 -3.53 -7.99 14.57
C CYS A 175 -3.23 -8.78 15.85
N GLU A 176 -2.15 -9.55 15.83
CA GLU A 176 -1.70 -10.35 16.97
C GLU A 176 -0.19 -10.19 17.11
N PRO A 177 0.31 -9.54 18.18
CA PRO A 177 1.75 -9.42 18.43
C PRO A 177 2.39 -10.81 18.50
N ILE A 178 3.59 -10.96 17.94
CA ILE A 178 4.31 -12.25 17.95
C ILE A 178 4.75 -12.62 19.38
N THR A 179 5.16 -11.63 20.17
CA THR A 179 5.53 -11.76 21.59
C THR A 179 4.83 -10.66 22.39
N PRO A 180 3.54 -10.81 22.71
CA PRO A 180 2.78 -9.76 23.39
C PRO A 180 3.28 -9.59 24.83
N ALA A 181 3.57 -8.35 25.23
CA ALA A 181 3.59 -7.99 26.63
C ALA A 181 2.18 -8.10 27.25
N ASP A 182 2.08 -8.17 28.57
CA ASP A 182 0.81 -8.22 29.31
C ASP A 182 -0.15 -7.08 28.91
N LYS A 183 0.42 -5.93 28.55
CA LYS A 183 -0.29 -4.78 27.99
C LYS A 183 0.45 -4.31 26.75
N TRP A 184 -0.23 -4.30 25.63
CA TRP A 184 0.27 -3.78 24.37
C TRP A 184 -0.77 -2.91 23.69
N SER A 185 -0.31 -2.03 22.81
CA SER A 185 -1.20 -1.37 21.87
C SER A 185 -0.50 -1.06 20.55
N ILE A 186 -1.28 -1.03 19.46
CA ILE A 186 -0.81 -0.60 18.15
C ILE A 186 -1.77 0.46 17.64
N ARG A 187 -1.30 1.69 17.44
CA ARG A 187 -2.07 2.70 16.72
C ARG A 187 -1.71 2.63 15.24
N ALA A 188 -2.72 2.43 14.40
CA ALA A 188 -2.54 2.32 12.95
C ALA A 188 -3.64 3.07 12.19
N LYS A 189 -3.25 3.66 11.07
CA LYS A 189 -4.17 4.12 10.03
C LYS A 189 -4.29 3.05 8.97
N LEU A 190 -5.50 2.62 8.69
CA LEU A 190 -5.81 1.56 7.75
C LEU A 190 -6.70 2.10 6.64
N GLU A 191 -6.43 1.65 5.43
CA GLU A 191 -7.28 1.82 4.27
C GLU A 191 -7.75 0.44 3.84
N PHE A 192 -9.05 0.19 4.00
CA PHE A 192 -9.71 -1.04 3.61
C PHE A 192 -10.27 -0.85 2.19
N LYS A 193 -9.98 -1.82 1.32
CA LYS A 193 -10.35 -1.75 -0.09
C LYS A 193 -10.98 -3.07 -0.54
N VAL A 194 -12.21 -3.00 -1.04
CA VAL A 194 -12.78 -4.04 -1.91
C VAL A 194 -12.47 -3.64 -3.34
N VAL A 195 -11.70 -4.47 -4.05
CA VAL A 195 -11.29 -4.18 -5.42
C VAL A 195 -12.45 -4.46 -6.36
N GLY A 196 -12.90 -3.42 -7.06
CA GLY A 196 -13.98 -3.52 -8.04
C GLY A 196 -13.45 -3.73 -9.47
N PRO A 197 -14.29 -4.23 -10.39
CA PRO A 197 -13.97 -4.22 -11.81
C PRO A 197 -13.71 -2.78 -12.31
N ASN A 198 -12.75 -2.61 -13.22
CA ASN A 198 -12.42 -1.32 -13.85
C ASN A 198 -12.14 -0.18 -12.84
N GLU A 199 -11.40 -0.49 -11.76
CA GLU A 199 -11.02 0.47 -10.70
C GLU A 199 -12.20 1.08 -9.92
N ASN A 200 -13.40 0.50 -10.01
CA ASN A 200 -14.56 0.93 -9.22
C ASN A 200 -14.50 0.42 -7.77
N ASP A 201 -13.44 0.81 -7.06
CA ASP A 201 -13.11 0.30 -5.74
C ASP A 201 -13.98 0.90 -4.64
N VAL A 202 -14.30 0.11 -3.62
CA VAL A 202 -14.90 0.63 -2.38
C VAL A 202 -13.80 0.76 -1.35
N ILE A 203 -13.53 1.99 -0.94
CA ILE A 203 -12.46 2.32 -0.01
C ILE A 203 -13.05 2.96 1.25
N LYS A 204 -12.65 2.48 2.42
CA LYS A 204 -12.91 3.14 3.71
C LYS A 204 -11.64 3.20 4.54
N THR A 205 -11.43 4.30 5.22
CA THR A 205 -10.26 4.50 6.09
C THR A 205 -10.64 4.40 7.56
N TRP A 206 -9.73 3.92 8.39
CA TRP A 206 -9.90 3.78 9.83
C TRP A 206 -8.60 4.15 10.57
N ASP A 207 -8.65 5.09 11.52
CA ASP A 207 -7.57 5.30 12.53
C ASP A 207 -7.99 4.59 13.82
N TYR A 208 -7.25 3.55 14.22
CA TYR A 208 -7.58 2.73 15.38
C TYR A 208 -6.37 2.46 16.25
N CYS A 209 -6.61 2.39 17.56
CA CYS A 209 -5.66 1.90 18.53
C CYS A 209 -6.07 0.50 19.00
N TYR A 210 -5.42 -0.51 18.44
CA TYR A 210 -5.58 -1.90 18.83
C TYR A 210 -5.08 -2.11 20.25
N LYS A 211 -5.95 -2.69 21.08
CA LYS A 211 -5.64 -3.22 22.41
C LYS A 211 -6.14 -4.67 22.56
N SER A 212 -6.60 -5.24 21.45
CA SER A 212 -7.22 -6.54 21.31
C SER A 212 -7.05 -7.02 19.85
N LYS A 213 -7.53 -8.23 19.56
CA LYS A 213 -7.19 -8.98 18.34
C LYS A 213 -7.61 -8.35 17.02
N GLY A 214 -8.61 -7.45 16.96
CA GLY A 214 -9.15 -7.01 15.68
C GLY A 214 -10.04 -5.78 15.71
N ALA A 215 -10.14 -5.11 14.56
CA ALA A 215 -11.01 -3.95 14.35
C ALA A 215 -11.35 -3.79 12.86
N GLY A 216 -12.47 -3.12 12.59
CA GLY A 216 -12.95 -2.86 11.24
C GLY A 216 -14.45 -2.62 11.18
N PHE A 217 -15.02 -2.74 9.99
CA PHE A 217 -16.39 -2.34 9.72
C PHE A 217 -17.32 -3.55 9.74
N CYS A 218 -18.30 -3.57 10.63
CA CYS A 218 -19.37 -4.56 10.60
C CYS A 218 -20.36 -4.38 9.43
N LYS A 219 -20.37 -3.18 8.84
CA LYS A 219 -21.15 -2.82 7.64
C LYS A 219 -20.26 -2.15 6.61
N PHE A 220 -19.37 -2.93 5.99
CA PHE A 220 -18.43 -2.42 5.01
C PHE A 220 -19.11 -2.15 3.67
N LEU A 221 -19.82 -3.13 3.13
CA LEU A 221 -20.46 -3.09 1.81
C LEU A 221 -21.75 -3.92 1.85
N ASP A 222 -22.80 -3.47 1.16
CA ASP A 222 -24.04 -4.23 1.04
C ASP A 222 -23.77 -5.57 0.33
N TRP A 223 -24.35 -6.64 0.87
CA TRP A 223 -24.11 -8.01 0.44
C TRP A 223 -24.62 -8.28 -0.99
N GLU A 224 -25.77 -7.69 -1.34
CA GLU A 224 -26.36 -7.85 -2.67
C GLU A 224 -25.62 -7.00 -3.71
N GLU A 225 -25.22 -5.78 -3.35
CA GLU A 225 -24.37 -4.95 -4.20
C GLU A 225 -23.01 -5.60 -4.45
N MET A 226 -22.38 -6.17 -3.41
CA MET A 226 -21.13 -6.91 -3.51
C MET A 226 -21.24 -8.06 -4.52
N LYS A 227 -22.29 -8.89 -4.41
CA LYS A 227 -22.51 -10.00 -5.34
C LYS A 227 -22.70 -9.53 -6.78
N LYS A 228 -23.41 -8.42 -6.98
CA LYS A 228 -23.78 -7.92 -8.31
C LYS A 228 -22.60 -7.25 -9.03
N TRP A 229 -21.78 -6.51 -8.31
CA TRP A 229 -20.83 -5.58 -8.93
C TRP A 229 -19.36 -5.87 -8.62
N TYR A 230 -19.04 -6.64 -7.58
CA TYR A 230 -17.67 -6.79 -7.08
C TYR A 230 -17.10 -8.21 -7.18
N LEU A 231 -17.95 -9.20 -7.47
CA LEU A 231 -17.49 -10.56 -7.70
C LEU A 231 -17.00 -10.76 -9.14
N VAL A 232 -15.79 -11.31 -9.27
CA VAL A 232 -15.23 -11.78 -10.54
C VAL A 232 -15.06 -13.29 -10.44
N ASP A 233 -15.81 -14.03 -11.25
CA ASP A 233 -15.88 -15.51 -11.20
C ASP A 233 -16.19 -16.06 -9.79
N GLY A 234 -17.08 -15.36 -9.06
CA GLY A 234 -17.46 -15.71 -7.69
C GLY A 234 -16.41 -15.38 -6.62
N ASN A 235 -15.32 -14.72 -6.98
CA ASN A 235 -14.24 -14.34 -6.08
C ASN A 235 -14.31 -12.85 -5.73
N LEU A 236 -13.97 -12.51 -4.49
CA LEU A 236 -13.87 -11.14 -3.99
C LEU A 236 -12.41 -10.83 -3.66
N THR A 237 -11.87 -9.75 -4.23
CA THR A 237 -10.50 -9.31 -3.93
C THR A 237 -10.51 -8.18 -2.90
N LEU A 238 -9.72 -8.36 -1.85
CA LEU A 238 -9.59 -7.43 -0.75
C LEU A 238 -8.14 -6.97 -0.63
N GLU A 239 -7.97 -5.68 -0.37
CA GLU A 239 -6.68 -5.08 -0.07
C GLU A 239 -6.79 -4.24 1.21
N VAL A 240 -5.73 -4.25 2.02
CA VAL A 240 -5.59 -3.35 3.16
C VAL A 240 -4.23 -2.71 3.09
N ASN A 241 -4.19 -1.37 3.04
CA ASN A 241 -2.95 -0.62 3.23
C ASN A 241 -2.92 -0.12 4.68
N GLY A 242 -1.84 -0.41 5.40
CA GLY A 242 -1.67 -0.03 6.79
C GLY A 242 -0.45 0.84 7.03
N GLU A 243 -0.61 1.84 7.89
CA GLU A 243 0.44 2.70 8.41
C GLU A 243 0.44 2.61 9.94
N ILE A 244 1.48 2.00 10.52
CA ILE A 244 1.67 1.94 11.96
C ILE A 244 2.24 3.27 12.44
N ILE A 245 1.50 3.92 13.32
CA ILE A 245 1.83 5.24 13.87
C ILE A 245 2.65 5.09 15.15
N GLU A 246 2.23 4.18 16.03
CA GLU A 246 2.81 3.99 17.36
C GLU A 246 2.56 2.56 17.86
N THR A 247 3.50 2.02 18.64
CA THR A 247 3.41 0.71 19.28
C THR A 247 3.86 0.80 20.73
N THR A 248 3.16 0.12 21.64
CA THR A 248 3.56 -0.02 23.04
C THR A 248 3.56 -1.48 23.47
N GLY A 249 4.49 -1.87 24.34
CA GLY A 249 4.63 -3.26 24.81
C GLY A 249 5.32 -4.20 23.81
N PHE A 250 6.05 -3.65 22.82
CA PHE A 250 6.84 -4.40 21.83
C PHE A 250 8.33 -4.36 22.12
N SER A 251 8.77 -3.47 23.00
CA SER A 251 10.18 -3.31 23.36
C SER A 251 10.64 -4.51 24.18
N LYS A 252 11.67 -5.18 23.68
CA LYS A 252 12.48 -6.15 24.42
C LYS A 252 13.21 -5.46 25.59
N GLU A 253 13.52 -6.23 26.62
CA GLU A 253 14.42 -5.80 27.69
C GLU A 253 15.75 -5.27 27.12
N LYS A 254 16.15 -4.09 27.62
CA LYS A 254 17.37 -3.39 27.23
C LYS A 254 18.53 -3.90 28.08
N ILE A 255 19.52 -4.50 27.43
CA ILE A 255 20.69 -5.15 28.05
C ILE A 255 21.67 -4.08 28.56
N ARG A 256 21.87 -3.02 27.77
CA ARG A 256 22.83 -1.96 28.05
C ARG A 256 22.12 -0.63 28.22
N LYS A 257 22.67 0.20 29.11
CA LYS A 257 22.21 1.58 29.32
C LYS A 257 22.99 2.54 28.43
N PHE A 258 22.29 3.51 27.88
CA PHE A 258 22.83 4.67 27.16
C PHE A 258 22.23 5.98 27.70
N ASP A 259 21.69 5.96 28.91
CA ASP A 259 21.09 7.12 29.57
C ASP A 259 22.18 8.00 30.23
N GLU A 260 21.75 9.03 30.97
CA GLU A 260 22.65 9.99 31.64
C GLU A 260 23.64 9.32 32.61
N SER A 261 23.38 8.10 33.08
CA SER A 261 24.35 7.34 33.89
C SER A 261 25.67 7.06 33.14
N GLN A 262 25.67 7.09 31.80
CA GLN A 262 26.84 6.86 30.97
C GLN A 262 27.63 8.13 30.63
N LYS A 263 27.22 9.29 31.14
CA LYS A 263 27.82 10.61 30.82
C LYS A 263 29.34 10.66 30.97
N ASN A 264 29.91 9.99 31.97
CA ASN A 264 31.37 9.96 32.20
C ASN A 264 32.16 9.21 31.12
N PHE A 265 31.49 8.40 30.31
CA PHE A 265 32.08 7.58 29.25
C PHE A 265 31.59 8.00 27.85
N SER A 266 31.03 9.21 27.75
CA SER A 266 30.42 9.72 26.53
C SER A 266 30.98 11.09 26.17
N ASP A 267 31.22 11.30 24.89
CA ASP A 267 31.72 12.55 24.30
C ASP A 267 30.70 13.18 23.33
N VAL A 268 29.53 12.54 23.16
CA VAL A 268 28.37 13.06 22.42
C VAL A 268 27.06 12.50 22.98
N ILE A 269 26.00 13.29 22.82
CA ILE A 269 24.61 12.89 23.05
C ILE A 269 23.92 12.83 21.69
N LEU A 270 23.39 11.66 21.32
CA LEU A 270 22.51 11.51 20.17
C LEU A 270 21.05 11.58 20.64
N VAL A 271 20.23 12.38 19.98
CA VAL A 271 18.82 12.57 20.34
C VAL A 271 17.95 11.98 19.25
N VAL A 272 17.17 10.96 19.61
CA VAL A 272 16.18 10.33 18.73
C VAL A 272 14.80 10.59 19.30
N GLU A 273 13.96 11.28 18.55
CA GLU A 273 12.69 11.82 19.07
C GLU A 273 12.95 12.58 20.38
N ASP A 274 12.40 12.11 21.50
CA ASP A 274 12.60 12.70 22.84
C ASP A 274 13.59 11.90 23.73
N THR A 275 14.27 10.90 23.16
CA THR A 275 15.19 10.01 23.89
C THR A 275 16.65 10.41 23.66
N LYS A 276 17.41 10.56 24.74
CA LYS A 276 18.85 10.89 24.71
C LYS A 276 19.72 9.65 24.89
N PHE A 277 20.71 9.50 24.01
CA PHE A 277 21.68 8.42 24.01
C PHE A 277 23.09 8.99 24.22
N TYR A 278 23.70 8.65 25.35
CA TYR A 278 25.06 9.02 25.73
C TYR A 278 26.02 7.96 25.20
N VAL A 279 26.85 8.35 24.22
CA VAL A 279 27.69 7.43 23.42
C VAL A 279 29.07 8.04 23.11
N SER A 280 29.95 7.24 22.49
CA SER A 280 31.28 7.68 22.06
C SER A 280 31.36 7.92 20.54
N LYS A 281 31.74 9.13 20.13
CA LYS A 281 31.94 9.57 18.73
C LYS A 281 32.91 8.67 18.02
N MET A 282 34.10 8.49 18.59
CA MET A 282 35.17 7.69 17.97
C MET A 282 34.74 6.23 17.80
N PHE A 283 34.02 5.68 18.76
CA PHE A 283 33.51 4.32 18.67
C PHE A 283 32.48 4.18 17.54
N LEU A 284 31.47 5.05 17.49
CA LEU A 284 30.44 4.99 16.45
C LEU A 284 31.01 5.26 15.06
N ALA A 285 31.93 6.22 14.93
CA ALA A 285 32.63 6.50 13.69
C ALA A 285 33.44 5.29 13.17
N ALA A 286 34.06 4.53 14.07
CA ALA A 286 34.77 3.31 13.69
C ALA A 286 33.83 2.18 13.21
N GLN A 287 32.56 2.20 13.64
CA GLN A 287 31.58 1.17 13.28
C GLN A 287 30.73 1.53 12.06
N SER A 288 30.69 2.81 11.66
CA SER A 288 29.77 3.31 10.65
C SER A 288 30.38 4.47 9.87
N SER A 289 30.41 4.34 8.55
CA SER A 289 30.95 5.39 7.68
C SER A 289 30.11 6.67 7.73
N VAL A 290 28.78 6.53 7.91
CA VAL A 290 27.84 7.64 8.08
C VAL A 290 28.09 8.36 9.41
N PHE A 291 28.25 7.64 10.52
CA PHE A 291 28.60 8.28 11.79
C PHE A 291 29.98 8.90 11.77
N ASN A 292 30.94 8.33 11.04
CA ASN A 292 32.25 8.94 10.83
C ASN A 292 32.12 10.30 10.13
N ALA A 293 31.37 10.36 9.03
CA ALA A 293 31.11 11.60 8.33
C ALA A 293 30.35 12.60 9.21
N LEU A 294 29.30 12.16 9.90
CA LEU A 294 28.42 13.01 10.72
C LEU A 294 29.14 13.59 11.95
N LEU A 295 29.88 12.77 12.69
CA LEU A 295 30.41 13.11 14.01
C LEU A 295 31.86 13.59 13.98
N LEU A 296 32.65 13.17 12.99
CA LEU A 296 34.07 13.52 12.85
C LEU A 296 34.39 14.28 11.55
N GLY A 297 33.43 14.40 10.64
CA GLY A 297 33.58 15.15 9.39
C GLY A 297 33.40 16.65 9.54
N ASN A 298 33.22 17.31 8.40
CA ASN A 298 33.18 18.78 8.31
C ASN A 298 31.78 19.39 8.48
N PHE A 299 30.78 18.59 8.87
CA PHE A 299 29.42 19.07 9.12
C PHE A 299 29.32 19.83 10.44
N SER A 300 28.25 20.62 10.62
CA SER A 300 28.02 21.38 11.86
C SER A 300 27.90 20.47 13.09
N GLU A 301 27.37 19.27 12.89
CA GLU A 301 27.08 18.24 13.88
C GLU A 301 28.35 17.73 14.56
N SER A 302 29.50 17.72 13.86
CA SER A 302 30.77 17.28 14.47
C SER A 302 31.22 18.17 15.62
N LYS A 303 30.83 19.45 15.59
CA LYS A 303 31.11 20.46 16.63
C LYS A 303 30.07 20.47 17.75
N GLN A 304 28.95 19.77 17.59
CA GLN A 304 27.89 19.73 18.58
C GLN A 304 28.18 18.69 19.67
N SER A 305 27.74 19.00 20.90
CA SER A 305 27.71 18.06 22.02
C SER A 305 26.43 17.23 22.04
N GLU A 306 25.37 17.72 21.41
CA GLU A 306 24.06 17.08 21.27
C GLU A 306 23.63 17.14 19.80
N VAL A 307 23.48 15.97 19.16
CA VAL A 307 23.16 15.82 17.73
C VAL A 307 21.80 15.15 17.59
N LYS A 308 20.86 15.80 16.89
CA LYS A 308 19.53 15.25 16.66
C LYS A 308 19.52 14.33 15.44
N LEU A 309 19.05 13.10 15.62
CA LEU A 309 18.80 12.15 14.56
C LEU A 309 17.29 12.08 14.30
N ASN A 310 16.89 12.38 13.07
CA ASN A 310 15.48 12.37 12.68
C ASN A 310 15.16 11.08 11.92
N GLY A 311 13.89 10.70 11.98
CA GLY A 311 13.37 9.64 11.14
C GLY A 311 13.58 8.23 11.63
N ILE A 312 14.07 8.03 12.86
CA ILE A 312 14.34 6.68 13.39
C ILE A 312 13.56 6.45 14.69
N ASP A 313 13.25 5.19 14.95
CA ASP A 313 12.56 4.75 16.16
C ASP A 313 13.58 4.62 17.32
N PRO A 314 13.30 5.17 18.51
CA PRO A 314 14.26 5.18 19.61
C PRO A 314 14.55 3.78 20.16
N ASP A 315 13.61 2.84 20.11
CA ASP A 315 13.87 1.46 20.55
C ASP A 315 14.70 0.71 19.52
N ASP A 316 14.38 0.84 18.22
CA ASP A 316 15.20 0.27 17.15
C ASP A 316 16.64 0.82 17.24
N PHE A 317 16.81 2.12 17.50
CA PHE A 317 18.12 2.75 17.68
C PHE A 317 18.87 2.24 18.91
N HIS A 318 18.16 2.02 20.02
CA HIS A 318 18.74 1.41 21.22
C HIS A 318 19.32 0.03 20.91
N TYR A 319 18.54 -0.87 20.29
CA TYR A 319 19.02 -2.21 19.96
C TYR A 319 20.17 -2.18 18.94
N PHE A 320 20.13 -1.25 17.99
CA PHE A 320 21.25 -1.04 17.07
C PHE A 320 22.54 -0.67 17.82
N LEU A 321 22.48 0.25 18.79
CA LEU A 321 23.62 0.58 19.63
C LEU A 321 24.11 -0.63 20.42
N GLU A 322 23.20 -1.38 21.06
CA GLU A 322 23.56 -2.62 21.78
C GLU A 322 24.35 -3.58 20.89
N VAL A 323 23.91 -3.77 19.64
CA VAL A 323 24.61 -4.62 18.65
C VAL A 323 26.02 -4.12 18.34
N LEU A 324 26.17 -2.81 18.10
CA LEU A 324 27.48 -2.18 17.83
C LEU A 324 28.42 -2.37 19.02
N TYR A 325 27.90 -2.21 20.23
CA TYR A 325 28.64 -2.34 21.47
C TYR A 325 28.89 -3.80 21.90
N GLY A 326 28.44 -4.77 21.10
CA GLY A 326 28.78 -6.18 21.27
C GLY A 326 27.69 -7.05 21.87
N GLU A 327 26.58 -6.48 22.33
CA GLU A 327 25.51 -7.21 23.01
C GLU A 327 24.70 -8.10 22.04
N SER A 328 24.04 -9.12 22.61
CA SER A 328 23.16 -10.05 21.90
C SER A 328 21.72 -9.52 21.82
N ALA A 329 21.55 -8.32 21.24
CA ALA A 329 20.24 -7.68 21.16
C ALA A 329 19.35 -8.21 20.02
N ILE A 330 19.93 -8.87 19.01
CA ILE A 330 19.22 -9.37 17.82
C ILE A 330 18.38 -10.61 18.15
N ASP A 331 17.09 -10.57 17.81
CA ASP A 331 16.21 -11.72 17.71
C ASP A 331 15.14 -11.52 16.61
N ASP A 332 14.16 -12.42 16.52
CA ASP A 332 13.09 -12.35 15.52
C ASP A 332 12.23 -11.09 15.64
N THR A 333 12.29 -10.37 16.75
CA THR A 333 11.57 -9.12 16.97
C THR A 333 12.42 -7.89 16.66
N THR A 334 13.71 -7.90 16.99
CA THR A 334 14.57 -6.71 16.83
C THR A 334 15.31 -6.66 15.49
N VAL A 335 15.49 -7.81 14.81
CA VAL A 335 16.35 -7.91 13.62
C VAL A 335 15.95 -6.98 12.47
N GLU A 336 14.65 -6.77 12.24
CA GLU A 336 14.18 -5.92 11.13
C GLU A 336 14.52 -4.43 11.38
N GLY A 337 14.37 -3.97 12.62
CA GLY A 337 14.74 -2.61 13.04
C GLY A 337 16.25 -2.39 13.02
N VAL A 338 17.02 -3.34 13.55
CA VAL A 338 18.50 -3.27 13.53
C VAL A 338 19.03 -3.32 12.09
N ALA A 339 18.49 -4.18 11.21
CA ALA A 339 18.91 -4.26 9.82
C ALA A 339 18.64 -2.96 9.05
N LEU A 340 17.47 -2.33 9.27
CA LEU A 340 17.15 -1.01 8.70
C LEU A 340 18.21 0.03 9.09
N LEU A 341 18.55 0.12 10.39
CA LEU A 341 19.51 1.11 10.86
C LEU A 341 20.93 0.79 10.40
N ALA A 342 21.28 -0.49 10.34
CA ALA A 342 22.59 -0.93 9.86
C ALA A 342 22.82 -0.60 8.38
N ASP A 343 21.80 -0.72 7.54
CA ASP A 343 21.84 -0.30 6.12
C ASP A 343 21.88 1.23 6.01
N MET A 344 20.99 1.93 6.71
CA MET A 344 20.92 3.40 6.68
C MET A 344 22.19 4.10 7.19
N TYR A 345 22.82 3.57 8.24
CA TYR A 345 24.06 4.12 8.79
C TYR A 345 25.32 3.48 8.23
N ASP A 346 25.22 2.58 7.25
CA ASP A 346 26.35 1.82 6.70
C ASP A 346 27.26 1.27 7.81
N ALA A 347 26.70 0.31 8.57
CA ALA A 347 27.35 -0.32 9.71
C ALA A 347 27.59 -1.82 9.46
N PRO A 348 28.71 -2.21 8.82
CA PRO A 348 28.96 -3.58 8.37
C PRO A 348 28.93 -4.64 9.47
N THR A 349 29.36 -4.28 10.69
CA THR A 349 29.32 -5.19 11.85
C THR A 349 27.88 -5.57 12.20
N ALA A 350 26.96 -4.61 12.19
CA ALA A 350 25.55 -4.85 12.48
C ALA A 350 24.87 -5.62 11.34
N ILE A 351 25.15 -5.29 10.08
CA ILE A 351 24.67 -6.05 8.90
C ILE A 351 25.05 -7.52 9.03
N ARG A 352 26.33 -7.81 9.28
CA ARG A 352 26.81 -9.20 9.40
C ARG A 352 26.14 -9.95 10.56
N LYS A 353 25.94 -9.29 11.71
CA LYS A 353 25.25 -9.91 12.85
C LYS A 353 23.77 -10.20 12.53
N CYS A 354 23.08 -9.29 11.82
CA CYS A 354 21.72 -9.53 11.33
C CYS A 354 21.65 -10.74 10.37
N GLU A 355 22.59 -10.82 9.41
CA GLU A 355 22.69 -11.96 8.49
C GLU A 355 22.92 -13.27 9.24
N GLU A 356 23.89 -13.31 10.17
CA GLU A 356 24.21 -14.50 10.96
C GLU A 356 22.99 -15.00 11.75
N PHE A 357 22.26 -14.09 12.42
CA PHE A 357 21.05 -14.44 13.15
C PHE A 357 19.95 -14.97 12.20
N LEU A 358 19.66 -14.26 11.10
CA LEU A 358 18.62 -14.66 10.15
C LEU A 358 18.92 -16.03 9.53
N LEU A 359 20.19 -16.35 9.30
CA LEU A 359 20.61 -17.64 8.76
C LEU A 359 20.50 -18.77 9.77
N LYS A 360 20.99 -18.56 11.00
CA LYS A 360 21.27 -19.65 11.93
C LYS A 360 20.20 -19.84 13.00
N GLU A 361 19.54 -18.77 13.43
CA GLU A 361 18.77 -18.75 14.67
C GLU A 361 17.30 -18.33 14.47
N SER A 362 17.04 -17.47 13.49
CA SER A 362 15.71 -16.94 13.22
C SER A 362 14.70 -18.03 12.84
N LYS A 363 13.51 -17.98 13.44
CA LYS A 363 12.37 -18.85 13.15
C LYS A 363 11.47 -18.31 12.04
N LYS A 364 11.82 -17.17 11.43
CA LYS A 364 11.07 -16.59 10.32
C LYS A 364 11.07 -17.52 9.10
N THR A 365 10.02 -17.44 8.30
CA THR A 365 9.93 -18.20 7.05
C THR A 365 11.01 -17.76 6.06
N SER A 366 11.44 -18.64 5.15
CA SER A 366 12.39 -18.30 4.09
C SER A 366 11.94 -17.10 3.26
N TYR A 367 10.64 -17.00 2.98
CA TYR A 367 10.06 -15.84 2.29
C TYR A 367 10.28 -14.53 3.07
N LYS A 368 10.00 -14.52 4.38
CA LYS A 368 10.21 -13.33 5.21
C LYS A 368 11.70 -12.98 5.33
N LYS A 369 12.58 -13.97 5.47
CA LYS A 369 14.04 -13.77 5.49
C LYS A 369 14.53 -13.12 4.19
N LEU A 370 14.09 -13.64 3.04
CA LEU A 370 14.40 -13.05 1.73
C LEU A 370 13.86 -11.62 1.59
N LYS A 371 12.63 -11.36 2.05
CA LYS A 371 12.04 -10.01 2.04
C LYS A 371 12.86 -9.01 2.86
N ILE A 372 13.32 -9.40 4.06
CA ILE A 372 14.22 -8.59 4.89
C ILE A 372 15.55 -8.38 4.16
N ALA A 373 16.14 -9.44 3.60
CA ALA A 373 17.42 -9.37 2.89
C ALA A 373 17.38 -8.38 1.71
N THR A 374 16.33 -8.47 0.89
CA THR A 374 16.10 -7.57 -0.23
C THR A 374 15.91 -6.12 0.23
N ARG A 375 15.15 -5.91 1.31
CA ARG A 375 14.79 -4.56 1.77
C ARG A 375 15.97 -3.78 2.37
N TYR A 376 16.92 -4.46 3.01
CA TYR A 376 18.01 -3.83 3.76
C TYR A 376 19.40 -4.26 3.27
N ASN A 377 19.50 -4.63 1.99
CA ASN A 377 20.76 -4.97 1.32
C ASN A 377 21.65 -5.98 2.06
N LEU A 378 21.05 -7.03 2.63
CA LEU A 378 21.78 -8.12 3.29
C LEU A 378 22.27 -9.13 2.25
N GLU A 379 23.32 -8.77 1.50
CA GLU A 379 23.78 -9.50 0.32
C GLU A 379 24.08 -10.98 0.57
N LYS A 380 24.74 -11.35 1.68
CA LYS A 380 25.04 -12.77 1.94
C LYS A 380 23.79 -13.58 2.17
N LEU A 381 22.77 -12.97 2.76
CA LEU A 381 21.48 -13.60 2.96
C LEU A 381 20.72 -13.72 1.63
N LYS A 382 20.85 -12.75 0.70
CA LYS A 382 20.26 -12.84 -0.65
C LYS A 382 20.87 -14.00 -1.44
N ASP A 383 22.20 -14.11 -1.44
CA ASP A 383 22.93 -15.15 -2.17
C ASP A 383 22.48 -16.57 -1.78
N MET A 384 22.11 -16.79 -0.52
CA MET A 384 21.64 -18.09 -0.04
C MET A 384 20.29 -18.55 -0.63
N TYR A 385 19.45 -17.62 -1.10
CA TYR A 385 18.10 -17.93 -1.60
C TYR A 385 17.98 -17.84 -3.13
N LEU A 386 19.07 -17.49 -3.81
CA LEU A 386 19.13 -17.33 -5.27
C LEU A 386 19.73 -18.55 -6.00
N TRP A 387 19.94 -19.68 -5.30
CA TRP A 387 20.46 -20.95 -5.86
C TRP A 387 19.47 -22.10 -5.71
#